data_AF-A0A1D7YT08-F1
#
_entry.id   AF-A0A1D7YT08-F1
#
_cell.length_a   1.000
_cell.length_b   1.000
_cell.length_c   1.000
_cell.angle_alpha   90.00
_cell.angle_beta   90.00
_cell.angle_gamma   90.00
#
_symmetry.space_group_name_H-M   'P 1'
#
loop_
_entity.id
_entity.type
_entity.pdbx_description
1 polymer ?
#
loop_
_entity_poly.entity_id
_entity_poly.type
_entity_poly.pdbx_seq_one_letter_code
_entity_poly.pdbx_strand_id
1 'polypeptide(L)' 'MIINDMTDYQLVKFLLNKEYVLQKDLSDKLNEYFGKNTKPANFSAKLKREYLTFKDLKAICDILGYNLIIEKRVGK' A
#
# COMPACT_ATOMS: atom_id res chain seq x y z
N MET A 1 -2.47 13.72 7.23
CA MET A 1 -2.04 13.98 5.84
C MET A 1 -3.16 13.55 4.91
N ILE A 2 -3.48 14.35 3.88
CA ILE A 2 -4.54 14.01 2.92
C ILE A 2 -3.87 13.30 1.74
N ILE A 3 -4.17 12.01 1.54
CA ILE A 3 -3.59 11.17 0.46
C ILE A 3 -4.47 11.10 -0.79
N ASN A 4 -5.60 11.81 -0.79
CA ASN A 4 -6.66 11.66 -1.79
C ASN A 4 -6.23 11.90 -3.24
N ASP A 5 -5.16 12.65 -3.45
CA ASP A 5 -4.64 13.00 -4.78
C ASP A 5 -3.36 12.20 -5.13
N MET A 6 -2.98 11.22 -4.30
CA MET A 6 -1.84 10.36 -4.56
C MET A 6 -2.22 9.19 -5.44
N THR A 7 -1.35 8.85 -6.39
CA THR A 7 -1.40 7.57 -7.10
C THR A 7 -1.04 6.43 -6.16
N ASP A 8 -1.40 5.19 -6.52
CA ASP A 8 -1.05 3.99 -5.74
C ASP A 8 0.45 3.90 -5.49
N TYR A 9 1.24 4.17 -6.54
CA TYR A 9 2.69 4.19 -6.43
C TYR A 9 3.19 5.27 -5.46
N GLN A 10 2.64 6.49 -5.53
CA GLN A 10 3.03 7.59 -4.64
C GLN A 10 2.68 7.28 -3.18
N LEU A 11 1.46 6.79 -2.94
CA LEU A 11 0.98 6.42 -1.61
C LEU A 11 1.88 5.34 -0.99
N VAL A 12 2.10 4.23 -1.71
CA VAL A 12 2.90 3.12 -1.18
C VAL A 12 4.35 3.53 -0.99
N LYS A 13 4.94 4.26 -1.94
CA LYS A 13 6.32 4.76 -1.80
C LYS A 13 6.46 5.70 -0.59
N PHE A 14 5.47 6.56 -0.34
CA PHE A 14 5.47 7.41 0.83
C PHE A 14 5.48 6.60 2.13
N LEU A 15 4.59 5.62 2.27
CA LEU A 15 4.51 4.76 3.46
C LEU A 15 5.81 3.98 3.68
N LEU A 16 6.37 3.40 2.62
CA LEU A 16 7.63 2.67 2.67
C LEU A 16 8.80 3.54 3.13
N ASN A 17 8.90 4.77 2.62
CA ASN A 17 9.96 5.70 2.99
C ASN A 17 9.85 6.13 4.46
N LYS A 18 8.64 6.21 5.02
CA LYS A 18 8.43 6.55 6.44
C LYS A 18 8.94 5.45 7.37
N GLU A 19 8.77 4.20 6.97
CA GLU A 19 9.17 3.04 7.76
C GLU A 19 10.56 2.48 7.38
N TYR A 20 11.28 3.13 6.46
CA TYR A 20 12.56 2.64 5.92
C TYR A 20 12.48 1.22 5.35
N VAL A 21 11.35 0.86 4.74
CA VAL A 21 11.09 -0.49 4.18
C VAL A 21 11.28 -0.48 2.66
N LEU A 22 11.89 -1.52 2.10
CA LEU A 22 12.01 -1.67 0.64
C LEU A 22 10.70 -2.22 0.06
N GLN A 23 10.38 -1.83 -1.18
CA GLN A 23 9.20 -2.35 -1.88
C GLN A 23 9.23 -3.89 -2.05
N LYS A 24 10.42 -4.47 -2.18
CA LYS A 24 10.60 -5.93 -2.23
C LYS A 24 10.13 -6.58 -0.92
N ASP A 25 10.58 -6.05 0.22
CA ASP A 25 10.23 -6.60 1.54
C ASP A 25 8.72 -6.51 1.78
N LEU A 26 8.09 -5.40 1.39
CA LEU A 26 6.63 -5.30 1.45
C LEU A 26 5.94 -6.32 0.54
N SER A 27 6.46 -6.54 -0.67
CA SER A 27 5.91 -7.57 -1.57
C SER A 27 6.00 -8.97 -0.97
N ASP A 28 7.10 -9.28 -0.31
CA ASP A 28 7.32 -10.58 0.34
C ASP A 28 6.37 -10.74 1.54
N LYS A 29 6.23 -9.70 2.38
CA LYS A 29 5.24 -9.70 3.48
C LYS A 29 3.79 -9.79 3.00
N LEU A 30 3.44 -9.17 1.85
CA LEU A 30 2.10 -9.30 1.27
C LEU A 30 1.83 -10.72 0.74
N ASN A 31 2.84 -11.36 0.17
CA ASN A 31 2.76 -12.76 -0.24
C ASN A 31 2.49 -13.66 0.98
N GLU A 32 3.24 -13.47 2.08
CA GLU A 32 3.02 -14.18 3.35
C GLU A 32 1.61 -13.92 3.90
N TYR A 33 1.22 -12.65 3.99
CA TYR A 33 -0.08 -12.22 4.51
C TYR A 33 -1.27 -12.84 3.75
N PHE A 34 -1.14 -13.01 2.42
CA PHE A 34 -2.20 -13.58 1.58
C PHE A 34 -2.03 -15.06 1.25
N GLY A 35 -0.98 -15.74 1.74
CA GLY A 35 -0.67 -17.12 1.37
C GLY A 35 -0.41 -17.29 -0.14
N LYS A 36 0.25 -16.31 -0.76
CA LYS A 36 0.58 -16.29 -2.20
C LYS A 36 2.08 -16.37 -2.41
N ASN A 37 2.50 -16.72 -3.63
CA ASN A 37 3.89 -16.70 -4.04
C ASN A 37 4.03 -16.00 -5.40
N THR A 38 3.86 -14.67 -5.38
CA THR A 38 3.97 -13.83 -6.59
C THR A 38 5.31 -13.12 -6.67
N LYS A 39 5.81 -12.86 -7.88
CA LYS A 39 7.07 -12.13 -8.05
C LYS A 39 6.91 -10.66 -7.63
N PRO A 40 7.92 -10.00 -7.03
CA PRO A 40 7.88 -8.57 -6.69
C PRO A 40 7.54 -7.64 -7.87
N ALA A 41 7.90 -8.05 -9.10
CA ALA A 41 7.53 -7.34 -10.32
C ALA A 41 6.01 -7.22 -10.52
N ASN A 42 5.21 -8.19 -10.06
CA ASN A 42 3.75 -8.13 -10.13
C ASN A 42 3.20 -7.03 -9.23
N PHE A 43 3.73 -6.89 -8.01
CA PHE A 43 3.35 -5.81 -7.11
C PHE A 43 3.74 -4.44 -7.70
N SER A 44 4.96 -4.31 -8.23
CA SER A 44 5.40 -3.09 -8.93
C SER A 44 4.50 -2.73 -10.12
N ALA A 45 4.14 -3.71 -10.96
CA ALA A 45 3.24 -3.51 -12.08
C ALA A 45 1.83 -3.10 -11.63
N LYS A 46 1.35 -3.65 -10.51
CA LYS A 46 0.07 -3.31 -9.92
C LYS A 46 0.02 -1.85 -9.47
N LEU A 47 1.06 -1.38 -8.76
CA LEU A 47 1.17 0.02 -8.34
C LEU A 47 1.20 0.97 -9.54
N LYS A 48 1.98 0.65 -10.59
CA LYS A 48 2.07 1.49 -11.79
C LYS A 48 0.78 1.57 -12.60
N ARG A 49 -0.10 0.56 -12.47
CA ARG A 49 -1.38 0.48 -13.19
C ARG A 49 -2.54 1.07 -12.39
N GLU A 50 -2.31 1.58 -11.18
CA GLU A 50 -3.36 2.08 -10.28
C GLU A 50 -4.39 1.00 -9.92
N TYR A 51 -3.93 -0.24 -9.71
CA TYR A 51 -4.78 -1.41 -9.46
C TYR A 51 -4.74 -1.89 -7.99
N LEU A 52 -4.29 -1.05 -7.05
CA LEU A 52 -4.31 -1.37 -5.63
C LEU A 52 -5.76 -1.45 -5.15
N THR A 53 -6.15 -2.62 -4.65
CA THR A 53 -7.49 -2.79 -4.08
C THR A 53 -7.51 -2.32 -2.63
N PHE A 54 -8.70 -2.05 -2.11
CA PHE A 54 -8.87 -1.74 -0.69
C PHE A 54 -8.36 -2.86 0.23
N LYS A 55 -8.45 -4.13 -0.19
CA LYS A 55 -7.89 -5.27 0.55
C LYS A 55 -6.36 -5.21 0.63
N ASP A 56 -5.71 -4.81 -0.46
CA ASP A 56 -4.25 -4.62 -0.46
C ASP A 56 -3.87 -3.46 0.46
N LEU A 57 -4.57 -2.32 0.38
CA LEU A 57 -4.29 -1.17 1.23
C LEU A 57 -4.43 -1.50 2.72
N LYS A 58 -5.48 -2.24 3.12
CA LYS A 58 -5.64 -2.74 4.49
C LYS A 58 -4.44 -3.58 4.95
N ALA A 59 -4.00 -4.52 4.11
CA ALA A 59 -2.85 -5.37 4.45
C ALA A 59 -1.56 -4.57 4.53
N ILE A 60 -1.33 -3.61 3.63
CA ILE A 60 -0.17 -2.71 3.69
C ILE A 60 -0.17 -1.91 4.99
N CYS A 61 -1.31 -1.35 5.38
CA CYS A 61 -1.43 -0.63 6.65
C CYS A 61 -1.13 -1.54 7.85
N ASP A 62 -1.70 -2.74 7.90
CA ASP A 62 -1.47 -3.69 8.99
C ASP A 62 0.01 -4.11 9.08
N ILE A 63 0.63 -4.45 7.94
CA ILE A 63 2.06 -4.82 7.83
C ILE A 63 3.00 -3.70 8.30
N LEU A 64 2.64 -2.44 8.01
CA LEU A 64 3.46 -1.27 8.32
C LEU A 64 3.08 -0.62 9.66
N GLY A 65 2.12 -1.15 10.41
CA GLY A 65 1.71 -0.62 11.71
C GLY A 65 0.86 0.66 11.64
N TYR A 66 0.16 0.90 10.53
CA TYR A 66 -0.74 2.04 10.35
C TYR A 66 -2.19 1.69 10.62
N ASN A 67 -2.92 2.61 11.25
CA ASN A 67 -4.38 2.59 11.26
C ASN A 67 -4.92 3.17 9.95
N LEU A 68 -5.88 2.47 9.32
CA LEU A 68 -6.60 2.98 8.15
C LEU A 68 -7.92 3.63 8.59
N ILE A 69 -7.93 4.95 8.69
CA ILE A 69 -9.10 5.74 9.11
C ILE A 69 -9.74 6.36 7.87
N ILE A 70 -11.06 6.20 7.73
CA ILE A 70 -11.86 6.81 6.66
C ILE A 70 -12.72 7.88 7.30
N GLU A 71 -12.51 9.12 6.89
CA GLU A 71 -13.27 10.28 7.38
C GLU A 71 -13.98 10.97 6.22
N LYS A 72 -15.22 11.37 6.44
CA LYS A 72 -15.97 12.18 5.48
C LYS A 72 -15.52 13.62 5.60
N ARG A 73 -15.20 14.29 4.47
CA ARG A 73 -14.94 15.74 4.46
C ARG A 73 -16.17 16.47 5.00
N VAL A 74 -16.00 17.25 6.06
CA VAL A 74 -17.06 18.11 6.61
C VAL A 74 -16.94 19.47 5.93
N GLY A 75 -17.94 19.83 5.12
CA GLY A 75 -18.00 21.11 4.38
C GLY A 75 -17.55 21.01 2.92
N LYS A 76 -18.48 21.32 2.01
CA LYS A 76 -18.17 22.03 0.77
C LYS A 76 -18.67 23.46 0.96
#